data_AF-A0A7Y8LU77-F1
#
_entry.id   AF-A0A7Y8LU77-F1
#
_cell.length_a   1.000
_cell.length_b   1.000
_cell.length_c   1.000
_cell.angle_alpha   90.00
_cell.angle_beta   90.00
_cell.angle_gamma   90.00
#
_symmetry.space_group_name_H-M   'P 1'
#
loop_
_entity.id
_entity.type
_entity.pdbx_description
1 polymer ?
#
loop_
_entity_poly.entity_id
_entity_poly.type
_entity_poly.pdbx_seq_one_letter_code
_entity_poly.pdbx_strand_id
1 'polypeptide(L)'
;MRSDATLEQSGEPMLPKKPLPTLATVARPSACQTVRGGLTDEEVAIAQRLRALRQEERALRQALATADALQRGELEAQLAELRARGRHLTRQREEARHRRMVLLGHEPP
;
A
#
# COMPACT_ATOMS: atom_id res chain seq x y z
N MET A 1 53.95 -13.12 -34.33
CA MET A 1 54.25 -13.19 -32.88
C MET A 1 54.37 -11.74 -32.42
N ARG A 2 53.57 -11.29 -31.45
CA ARG A 2 53.93 -11.21 -30.02
C ARG A 2 55.25 -10.43 -29.83
N SER A 3 55.32 -9.23 -29.25
CA SER A 3 54.28 -8.42 -28.59
C SER A 3 54.71 -6.91 -28.63
N ASP A 4 54.38 -5.94 -27.74
CA ASP A 4 53.57 -5.92 -26.49
C ASP A 4 53.00 -4.54 -26.08
N ALA A 5 52.04 -4.62 -25.14
CA ALA A 5 51.69 -3.73 -24.03
C ALA A 5 51.75 -2.19 -24.17
N THR A 6 50.59 -1.57 -24.46
CA THR A 6 50.24 -0.24 -23.93
C THR A 6 49.59 -0.37 -22.54
N LEU A 7 50.18 0.34 -21.58
CA LEU A 7 49.76 0.47 -20.19
C LEU A 7 48.43 1.24 -20.02
N GLU A 8 47.76 0.96 -18.90
CA GLU A 8 46.91 1.90 -18.12
C GLU A 8 45.77 2.66 -18.82
N GLN A 9 44.53 2.23 -18.58
CA GLN A 9 43.59 3.17 -17.96
C GLN A 9 42.55 2.50 -17.06
N SER A 10 42.62 2.90 -15.79
CA SER A 10 41.87 2.45 -14.63
C SER A 10 40.35 2.39 -14.82
N GLY A 11 39.76 1.26 -14.44
CA GLY A 11 38.32 1.16 -14.25
C GLY A 11 37.88 1.80 -12.94
N GLU A 12 37.44 3.05 -12.98
CA GLU A 12 36.65 3.67 -11.91
C GLU A 12 35.28 4.13 -12.43
N PRO A 13 34.18 3.39 -12.16
CA PRO A 13 32.85 3.99 -12.24
C PRO A 13 32.68 4.96 -11.05
N MET A 14 33.13 6.20 -11.24
CA MET A 14 32.83 7.32 -10.34
C MET A 14 31.31 7.57 -10.31
N LEU A 15 30.60 6.81 -9.47
CA LEU A 15 29.23 7.13 -9.11
C LEU A 15 29.23 8.52 -8.45
N PRO A 16 28.52 9.52 -8.99
CA PRO A 16 28.44 10.82 -8.35
C PRO A 16 27.74 10.64 -7.00
N LYS A 17 28.49 10.87 -5.92
CA LYS A 17 27.98 10.94 -4.55
C LYS A 17 26.97 12.08 -4.48
N LYS A 18 25.69 11.78 -4.74
CA LYS A 18 24.59 12.71 -4.48
C LYS A 18 24.67 13.08 -3.01
N PRO A 19 24.89 14.36 -2.64
CA PRO A 19 24.91 14.73 -1.24
C PRO A 19 23.54 14.44 -0.65
N LEU A 20 23.52 13.70 0.45
CA LEU A 20 22.34 13.57 1.30
C LEU A 20 21.89 14.99 1.68
N PRO A 21 20.61 15.36 1.49
CA PRO A 21 20.11 16.66 1.91
C PRO A 21 20.02 16.69 3.44
N THR A 22 21.11 17.07 4.10
CA THR A 22 21.13 17.39 5.53
C THR A 22 20.42 18.71 5.77
N LEU A 23 19.09 18.67 5.87
CA LEU A 23 18.31 19.75 6.46
C LEU A 23 17.92 19.36 7.88
N ALA A 24 18.89 19.53 8.78
CA ALA A 24 18.67 19.48 10.22
C ALA A 24 17.90 20.73 10.68
N THR A 25 16.62 20.81 10.32
CA THR A 25 15.71 21.78 10.94
C THR A 25 15.38 21.28 12.34
N VAL A 26 15.95 21.94 13.36
CA VAL A 26 15.62 21.72 14.77
C VAL A 26 14.22 22.27 15.05
N ALA A 27 13.20 21.55 14.59
CA ALA A 27 11.83 21.79 14.99
C ALA A 27 11.69 21.45 16.48
N ARG A 28 11.33 22.45 17.29
CA ARG A 28 10.98 22.28 18.71
C ARG A 28 10.01 21.08 18.84
N PRO A 29 10.17 20.20 19.84
CA PRO A 29 9.30 19.05 20.00
C PRO A 29 7.90 19.51 20.47
N SER A 30 7.07 19.92 19.52
CA SER A 30 5.63 19.69 19.63
C SER A 30 5.42 18.19 19.84
N ALA A 31 4.45 17.82 20.68
CA ALA A 31 4.26 16.45 21.19
C ALA A 31 3.83 15.41 20.13
N CYS A 32 4.01 15.71 18.84
CA CYS A 32 3.55 14.92 17.70
C CYS A 32 4.60 13.92 17.16
N GLN A 33 5.84 13.88 17.70
CA GLN A 33 6.95 13.15 17.05
C GLN A 33 7.11 11.66 17.42
N THR A 34 6.43 11.14 18.45
CA THR A 34 6.69 9.78 18.96
C THR A 34 5.74 8.69 18.47
N VAL A 35 4.59 9.03 17.85
CA VAL A 35 3.72 8.04 17.19
C VAL A 35 4.07 7.97 15.71
N ARG A 36 5.09 7.15 15.37
CA ARG A 36 5.44 6.86 13.97
C ARG A 36 4.18 6.44 13.20
N GLY A 37 3.89 7.14 12.10
CA GLY A 37 2.65 7.02 11.31
C GLY A 37 2.47 5.73 10.50
N GLY A 38 2.74 4.56 11.07
CA GLY A 38 2.34 3.27 10.49
C GLY A 38 0.83 3.05 10.62
N LEU A 39 0.25 2.16 9.81
CA LEU A 39 -1.10 1.62 10.03
C LEU A 39 -1.11 0.80 11.33
N THR A 40 -2.20 0.82 12.10
CA THR A 40 -2.37 -0.15 13.21
C THR A 40 -2.52 -1.57 12.68
N ASP A 41 -2.30 -2.60 13.51
CA ASP A 41 -2.47 -4.00 13.10
C ASP A 41 -3.91 -4.28 12.60
N GLU A 42 -4.91 -3.61 13.17
CA GLU A 42 -6.30 -3.62 12.70
C GLU A 42 -6.41 -3.03 11.28
N GLU A 43 -5.84 -1.83 11.04
CA GLU A 43 -5.82 -1.21 9.70
C GLU A 43 -5.04 -2.05 8.67
N VAL A 44 -3.96 -2.73 9.07
CA VAL A 44 -3.19 -3.65 8.21
C VAL A 44 -4.01 -4.88 7.85
N ALA A 45 -4.66 -5.52 8.83
CA ALA A 45 -5.52 -6.68 8.60
C ALA A 45 -6.71 -6.33 7.68
N ILE A 46 -7.34 -5.16 7.88
CA ILE A 46 -8.41 -4.68 6.99
C ILE A 46 -7.85 -4.38 5.59
N ALA A 47 -6.67 -3.77 5.46
CA ALA A 47 -6.04 -3.52 4.17
C ALA A 47 -5.68 -4.81 3.41
N GLN A 48 -5.28 -5.88 4.11
CA GLN A 48 -5.05 -7.21 3.52
C GLN A 48 -6.38 -7.82 3.03
N ARG A 49 -7.44 -7.80 3.85
CA ARG A 49 -8.78 -8.28 3.46
C ARG A 49 -9.34 -7.52 2.25
N LEU A 50 -9.16 -6.20 2.19
CA LEU A 50 -9.54 -5.39 1.03
C LEU A 50 -8.74 -5.71 -0.24
N ARG A 51 -7.49 -6.21 -0.12
CA ARG A 51 -6.72 -6.71 -1.28
C ARG A 51 -7.26 -8.07 -1.76
N ALA A 52 -7.57 -8.98 -0.84
CA ALA A 52 -8.18 -10.28 -1.16
C ALA A 52 -9.53 -10.11 -1.88
N LEU A 53 -10.45 -9.29 -1.34
CA LEU A 53 -11.73 -8.99 -1.99
C LEU A 53 -11.58 -8.40 -3.41
N ARG A 54 -10.53 -7.61 -3.66
CA ARG A 54 -10.24 -7.09 -5.02
C ARG A 54 -9.70 -8.16 -5.97
N GLN A 55 -9.05 -9.20 -5.47
CA GLN A 55 -8.64 -10.36 -6.27
C GLN A 55 -9.85 -11.24 -6.57
N GLU A 56 -10.70 -11.51 -5.58
CA GLU A 56 -11.97 -12.23 -5.73
C GLU A 56 -12.93 -11.51 -6.71
N GLU A 57 -13.10 -10.19 -6.60
CA GLU A 57 -13.93 -9.42 -7.55
C GLU A 57 -13.38 -9.48 -8.98
N ARG A 58 -12.05 -9.50 -9.16
CA ARG A 58 -11.44 -9.67 -10.49
C ARG A 58 -11.71 -11.06 -11.06
N ALA A 59 -11.58 -12.11 -10.25
CA ALA A 59 -11.87 -13.47 -10.65
C ALA A 59 -13.34 -13.65 -11.03
N LEU A 60 -14.28 -13.12 -10.24
CA LEU A 60 -15.71 -13.17 -10.56
C LEU A 60 -16.07 -12.35 -11.81
N ARG A 61 -15.43 -11.19 -12.03
CA ARG A 61 -15.61 -10.43 -13.29
C ARG A 61 -15.09 -11.19 -14.52
N GLN A 62 -14.03 -11.99 -14.36
CA GLN A 62 -13.54 -12.87 -15.42
C GLN A 62 -14.49 -14.04 -15.65
N ALA A 63 -14.97 -14.70 -14.58
CA ALA A 63 -15.97 -15.75 -14.68
C ALA A 63 -17.26 -15.26 -15.36
N LEU A 64 -17.76 -14.07 -15.00
CA LEU A 64 -18.92 -13.43 -15.63
C LEU A 64 -18.74 -13.14 -17.12
N ALA A 65 -17.50 -12.94 -17.59
CA ALA A 65 -17.22 -12.72 -19.02
C ALA A 65 -17.38 -14.01 -19.85
N THR A 66 -17.30 -15.18 -19.21
CA THR A 66 -17.41 -16.50 -19.84
C THR A 66 -18.62 -17.32 -19.34
N ALA A 67 -19.49 -16.73 -18.51
CA ALA A 67 -20.58 -17.44 -17.85
C ALA A 67 -21.83 -17.57 -18.73
N ASP A 68 -22.42 -18.76 -18.72
CA ASP A 68 -23.73 -19.01 -19.32
C ASP A 68 -24.85 -18.26 -18.57
N ALA A 69 -25.97 -18.04 -19.25
CA ALA A 69 -27.11 -17.28 -18.71
C ALA A 69 -27.63 -17.81 -17.36
N LEU A 70 -27.51 -19.11 -17.10
CA LEU A 70 -27.90 -19.75 -15.83
C LEU A 70 -26.92 -19.43 -14.69
N GLN A 71 -25.62 -19.40 -14.96
CA GLN A 71 -24.57 -19.13 -13.96
C GLN A 71 -24.43 -17.63 -13.68
N ARG A 72 -24.75 -16.79 -14.67
CA ARG A 72 -24.58 -15.34 -14.61
C ARG A 72 -25.30 -14.70 -13.42
N GLY A 73 -26.54 -15.10 -13.14
CA GLY A 73 -27.31 -14.55 -12.03
C GLY A 73 -26.68 -14.83 -10.65
N GLU A 74 -26.13 -16.02 -10.47
CA GLU A 74 -25.42 -16.39 -9.23
C GLU A 74 -24.12 -15.59 -9.08
N LEU A 75 -23.32 -15.51 -10.14
CA LEU A 75 -22.06 -14.75 -10.15
C LEU A 75 -22.28 -13.24 -9.96
N GLU A 76 -23.35 -12.67 -10.51
CA GLU A 76 -23.75 -11.28 -10.27
C GLU A 76 -24.16 -11.05 -8.80
N ALA A 77 -24.85 -12.01 -8.17
CA ALA A 77 -25.19 -11.97 -6.74
C ALA A 77 -23.95 -12.07 -5.84
N GLN A 78 -23.04 -13.03 -6.09
CA GLN A 78 -21.77 -13.18 -5.37
C GLN A 78 -20.93 -11.89 -5.47
N LEU A 79 -20.86 -11.28 -6.65
CA LEU A 79 -20.13 -10.04 -6.89
C LEU A 79 -20.80 -8.82 -6.22
N ALA A 80 -22.13 -8.78 -6.11
CA ALA A 80 -22.84 -7.80 -5.31
C ALA A 80 -22.52 -7.96 -3.80
N GLU A 81 -22.42 -9.19 -3.31
CA GLU A 81 -22.07 -9.50 -1.94
C GLU A 81 -20.61 -9.08 -1.62
N LEU A 82 -19.63 -9.44 -2.46
CA LEU A 82 -18.24 -9.00 -2.26
C LEU A 82 -18.12 -7.48 -2.21
N ARG A 83 -18.89 -6.76 -3.04
CA ARG A 83 -18.93 -5.28 -3.00
C ARG A 83 -19.54 -4.78 -1.69
N ALA A 84 -20.55 -5.44 -1.13
CA ALA A 84 -21.09 -5.10 0.19
C ALA A 84 -20.06 -5.34 1.30
N ARG A 85 -19.39 -6.50 1.31
CA ARG A 85 -18.28 -6.82 2.23
C ARG A 85 -17.14 -5.78 2.11
N GLY A 86 -16.79 -5.36 0.90
CA GLY A 86 -15.77 -4.35 0.62
C GLY A 86 -16.13 -2.95 1.12
N ARG A 87 -17.39 -2.53 1.00
CA ARG A 87 -17.89 -1.27 1.61
C ARG A 87 -17.81 -1.34 3.14
N HIS A 88 -18.22 -2.47 3.74
CA HIS A 88 -18.17 -2.65 5.19
C HIS A 88 -16.73 -2.58 5.73
N LEU A 89 -15.77 -3.28 5.11
CA LEU A 89 -14.36 -3.20 5.50
C LEU A 89 -13.76 -1.79 5.29
N THR A 90 -14.17 -1.07 4.24
CA THR A 90 -13.73 0.32 4.03
C THR A 90 -14.17 1.20 5.20
N ARG A 91 -15.45 1.08 5.60
CA ARG A 91 -16.01 1.79 6.76
C ARG A 91 -15.32 1.40 8.07
N GLN A 92 -15.07 0.10 8.32
CA GLN A 92 -14.32 -0.35 9.50
C GLN A 92 -12.92 0.28 9.57
N ARG A 93 -12.24 0.44 8.42
CA ARG A 93 -10.92 1.09 8.36
C ARG A 93 -11.00 2.58 8.67
N GLU A 94 -12.03 3.26 8.18
CA GLU A 94 -12.30 4.67 8.47
C GLU A 94 -12.61 4.88 9.96
N GLU A 95 -13.43 4.02 10.56
CA GLU A 95 -13.73 4.01 11.99
C GLU A 95 -12.47 3.72 12.83
N ALA A 96 -11.65 2.73 12.46
CA ALA A 96 -10.39 2.43 13.14
C ALA A 96 -9.39 3.59 13.06
N ARG A 97 -9.26 4.23 11.89
CA ARG A 97 -8.46 5.46 11.71
C ARG A 97 -9.01 6.58 12.59
N HIS A 98 -10.31 6.83 12.57
CA HIS A 98 -10.93 7.92 13.34
C HIS A 98 -10.71 7.74 14.84
N ARG A 99 -10.97 6.54 15.40
CA ARG A 99 -10.66 6.21 16.81
C ARG A 99 -9.22 6.57 17.18
N ARG A 100 -8.26 6.25 16.30
CA ARG A 100 -6.85 6.61 16.48
C ARG A 100 -6.62 8.12 16.41
N MET A 101 -7.24 8.83 15.47
CA MET A 101 -7.08 10.28 15.35
C MET A 101 -7.64 11.03 16.57
N VAL A 102 -8.75 10.56 17.13
CA VAL A 102 -9.31 11.04 18.40
C VAL A 102 -8.35 10.77 19.57
N LEU A 103 -7.81 9.56 19.70
CA LEU A 103 -6.81 9.21 20.73
C LEU A 103 -5.52 10.04 20.63
N LEU A 104 -5.16 10.51 19.43
CA LEU A 104 -4.01 11.38 19.19
C LEU A 104 -4.34 12.88 19.33
N GLY A 105 -5.58 13.25 19.64
CA GLY A 105 -6.03 14.64 19.76
C GLY A 105 -6.05 15.39 18.42
N HIS A 106 -6.18 14.68 17.30
CA HIS A 106 -6.22 15.26 15.95
C HIS A 106 -7.64 15.44 15.39
N GLU A 107 -8.62 14.69 15.89
CA GLU A 107 -10.03 14.76 15.49
C GLU A 107 -10.93 14.78 16.76
N PRO A 108 -12.11 15.40 16.74
CA PRO A 108 -13.04 15.40 17.88
C PRO A 108 -13.72 14.03 18.06
N PRO A 109 -14.14 13.67 19.30
CA PRO A 109 -14.85 12.42 19.62
C PRO A 109 -16.33 12.42 19.20
#